data_AF-B0EDH6-F1
#
_entry.id   AF-B0EDH6-F1
#
_cell.length_a   1.000
_cell.length_b   1.000
_cell.length_c   1.000
_cell.angle_alpha   90.00
_cell.angle_beta   90.00
_cell.angle_gamma   90.00
#
_symmetry.space_group_name_H-M   'P 1'
#
loop_
_entity.id
_entity.type
_entity.pdbx_description
1 polymer ?
#
loop_
_entity_poly.entity_id
_entity_poly.type
_entity_poly.pdbx_seq_one_letter_code
_entity_poly.pdbx_strand_id
1 'polypeptide(L)'
;MILLLFFSIQIIWARYPCFDGIYDFSSLIKPNGETYKFYKNDTTLWVNICEPFDFNNTRLYNVVLQEGQNEPIPYSLVSTQSVSTIRDQVTFKYNQPFKWNQFTVIEVHCSKEEETKVESFTIDNSTLFIKMTSPIVCISKNESHVVAVMFFFFISLTIIGGISMIILYLPNKYEVTKRD
;
A
#
# COMPACT_ATOMS: atom_id res chain seq x y z
N MET A 1 -13.51 23.78 -12.08
CA MET A 1 -12.87 22.63 -12.77
C MET A 1 -11.72 22.00 -11.97
N ILE A 2 -10.89 22.78 -11.27
CA ILE A 2 -9.79 22.28 -10.42
C ILE A 2 -10.27 21.42 -9.22
N LEU A 3 -11.43 21.75 -8.62
CA LEU A 3 -11.97 20.99 -7.49
C LEU A 3 -12.29 19.52 -7.82
N LEU A 4 -12.72 19.23 -9.06
CA LEU A 4 -13.06 17.87 -9.50
C LEU A 4 -11.82 16.98 -9.63
N LEU A 5 -10.66 17.55 -9.96
CA LEU A 5 -9.40 16.80 -10.02
C LEU A 5 -8.94 16.32 -8.63
N PHE A 6 -9.11 17.14 -7.60
CA PHE A 6 -8.76 16.75 -6.22
C PHE A 6 -9.63 15.61 -5.69
N PHE A 7 -10.94 15.62 -5.96
CA PHE A 7 -11.83 14.52 -5.58
C PHE A 7 -11.50 13.22 -6.33
N SER A 8 -11.21 13.30 -7.64
CA SER A 8 -10.82 12.13 -8.43
C SER A 8 -9.51 11.53 -7.96
N ILE A 9 -8.53 12.36 -7.59
CA ILE A 9 -7.26 11.89 -7.03
C ILE A 9 -7.52 11.13 -5.73
N GLN A 10 -8.28 11.70 -4.77
CA GLN A 10 -8.57 11.02 -3.49
C GLN A 10 -9.31 9.68 -3.64
N ILE A 11 -10.16 9.52 -4.65
CA ILE A 11 -10.91 8.28 -4.92
C ILE A 11 -10.00 7.13 -5.42
N ILE A 12 -8.89 7.46 -6.09
CA ILE A 12 -7.95 6.44 -6.60
C ILE A 12 -7.21 5.74 -5.45
N TRP A 13 -6.81 6.46 -4.40
CA TRP A 13 -6.03 5.90 -3.27
C TRP A 13 -6.80 4.89 -2.43
N ALA A 14 -8.10 5.07 -2.27
CA ALA A 14 -8.95 4.15 -1.51
C ALA A 14 -9.10 2.76 -2.19
N ARG A 15 -8.69 2.61 -3.45
CA ARG A 15 -8.79 1.36 -4.22
C ARG A 15 -7.52 0.52 -4.25
N TYR A 16 -6.38 1.03 -3.78
CA TYR A 16 -5.12 0.29 -3.82
C TYR A 16 -4.69 -0.10 -2.40
N PRO A 17 -5.07 -1.29 -1.90
CA PRO A 17 -4.75 -1.75 -0.55
C PRO A 17 -3.25 -1.93 -0.29
N CYS A 18 -2.43 -1.87 -1.34
CA CYS A 18 -0.98 -2.05 -1.31
C CYS A 18 -0.18 -0.74 -1.38
N PHE A 19 -0.85 0.41 -1.28
CA PHE A 19 -0.25 1.70 -1.53
C PHE A 19 -0.33 2.60 -0.30
N ASP A 20 0.81 3.13 0.14
CA ASP A 20 0.93 4.02 1.30
C ASP A 20 1.19 5.48 0.88
N GLY A 21 0.54 5.96 -0.17
CA GLY A 21 0.75 7.33 -0.64
C GLY A 21 1.98 7.54 -1.55
N ILE A 22 3.07 6.84 -1.26
CA ILE A 22 4.38 7.04 -1.91
C ILE A 22 4.94 5.73 -2.45
N TYR A 23 4.65 4.62 -1.79
CA TYR A 23 5.26 3.32 -2.06
C TYR A 23 4.23 2.31 -2.52
N ASP A 24 4.49 1.68 -3.67
CA ASP A 24 3.73 0.54 -4.16
C ASP A 24 4.39 -0.76 -3.71
N PHE A 25 3.65 -1.53 -2.92
CA PHE A 25 4.08 -2.82 -2.40
C PHE A 25 3.47 -4.00 -3.17
N SER A 26 2.92 -3.77 -4.37
CA SER A 26 2.32 -4.81 -5.23
C SER A 26 3.25 -5.99 -5.50
N SER A 27 4.56 -5.78 -5.49
CA SER A 27 5.57 -6.84 -5.62
C SER A 27 5.64 -7.79 -4.42
N LEU A 28 5.07 -7.43 -3.26
CA LEU A 28 4.89 -8.35 -2.13
C LEU A 28 3.79 -9.39 -2.39
N ILE A 29 2.94 -9.19 -3.40
CA ILE A 29 1.95 -10.19 -3.80
C ILE A 29 2.68 -11.39 -4.38
N LYS A 30 2.39 -12.57 -3.84
CA LYS A 30 2.98 -13.81 -4.33
C LYS A 30 2.47 -14.07 -5.76
N PRO A 31 3.35 -14.41 -6.73
CA PRO A 31 2.93 -14.65 -8.10
C PRO A 31 1.99 -15.86 -8.19
N ASN A 32 1.16 -15.89 -9.23
CA ASN A 32 0.23 -16.99 -9.55
C ASN A 32 -0.84 -17.28 -8.47
N GLY A 33 -1.17 -16.30 -7.63
CA GLY A 33 -2.17 -16.46 -6.58
C GLY A 33 -1.73 -17.39 -5.44
N GLU A 34 -0.43 -17.65 -5.33
CA GLU A 34 0.11 -18.39 -4.19
C GLU A 34 0.06 -17.56 -2.90
N THR A 35 0.25 -18.23 -1.76
CA THR A 35 0.30 -17.60 -0.44
C THR A 35 1.64 -17.86 0.24
N TYR A 36 2.08 -16.95 1.09
CA TYR A 36 3.18 -17.22 2.01
C TYR A 36 2.68 -18.18 3.08
N LYS A 37 3.42 -19.27 3.29
CA LYS A 37 3.08 -20.29 4.27
C LYS A 37 4.14 -20.37 5.34
N PHE A 38 3.71 -20.49 6.58
CA PHE A 38 4.57 -20.75 7.72
C PHE A 38 4.07 -21.97 8.49
N TYR A 39 4.99 -22.88 8.79
CA TYR A 39 4.71 -24.15 9.46
C TYR A 39 5.50 -24.24 10.75
N LYS A 40 4.82 -24.42 11.89
CA LYS A 40 5.47 -24.60 13.19
C LYS A 40 4.56 -25.33 14.16
N ASN A 41 5.05 -26.38 14.81
CA ASN A 41 4.33 -27.11 15.88
C ASN A 41 2.87 -27.43 15.49
N ASP A 42 2.69 -28.14 14.37
CA ASP A 42 1.38 -28.47 13.77
C ASP A 42 0.50 -27.28 13.39
N THR A 43 1.01 -26.05 13.50
CA THR A 43 0.32 -24.85 13.10
C THR A 43 0.75 -24.44 11.70
N THR A 44 -0.22 -24.19 10.84
CA THR A 44 -0.02 -23.63 9.50
C THR A 44 -0.66 -22.24 9.44
N LEU A 45 0.13 -21.27 9.00
CA LEU A 45 -0.32 -19.90 8.75
C LEU A 45 -0.20 -19.63 7.25
N TRP A 46 -1.30 -19.20 6.63
CA TRP A 46 -1.33 -18.69 5.26
C TRP A 46 -1.48 -17.17 5.32
N VAL A 47 -0.62 -16.48 4.58
CA VAL A 47 -0.57 -15.03 4.50
C VAL A 47 -0.55 -14.60 3.06
N ASN A 48 -1.42 -13.66 2.70
CA ASN A 48 -1.36 -12.95 1.45
C ASN A 48 -1.45 -11.43 1.70
N ILE A 49 -0.47 -10.71 1.17
CA ILE A 49 -0.32 -9.28 1.36
C ILE A 49 -1.05 -8.59 0.21
N CYS A 50 -1.87 -7.59 0.54
CA CYS A 50 -2.64 -6.73 -0.39
C CYS A 50 -3.71 -7.39 -1.27
N GLU A 51 -3.53 -8.65 -1.66
CA GLU A 51 -4.51 -9.42 -2.40
C GLU A 51 -5.07 -10.51 -1.48
N PRO A 52 -6.40 -10.59 -1.28
CA PRO A 52 -6.95 -11.70 -0.54
C PRO A 52 -6.99 -12.96 -1.40
N PHE A 53 -7.02 -14.13 -0.77
CA PHE A 53 -7.19 -15.41 -1.45
C PHE A 53 -8.51 -16.06 -1.01
N ASP A 54 -9.07 -16.87 -1.91
CA ASP A 54 -10.22 -17.69 -1.57
C ASP A 54 -9.75 -18.88 -0.74
N PHE A 55 -10.35 -19.02 0.44
CA PHE A 55 -10.14 -20.18 1.28
C PHE A 55 -11.44 -20.98 1.36
N ASN A 56 -11.39 -22.22 0.87
CA ASN A 56 -12.52 -23.16 0.83
C ASN A 56 -13.77 -22.65 0.08
N ASN A 57 -13.62 -21.81 -0.96
CA ASN A 57 -14.72 -21.32 -1.81
C ASN A 57 -15.83 -20.59 -1.05
N THR A 58 -15.52 -20.01 0.10
CA THR A 58 -16.53 -19.36 0.96
C THR A 58 -16.38 -17.86 0.98
N ARG A 59 -15.17 -17.36 1.24
CA ARG A 59 -14.86 -15.94 1.35
C ARG A 59 -13.37 -15.69 1.09
N LEU A 60 -13.09 -14.42 0.77
CA LEU A 60 -11.76 -13.89 0.54
C LEU A 60 -11.12 -13.44 1.87
N TYR A 61 -9.92 -13.94 2.15
CA TYR A 61 -9.17 -13.64 3.37
C TYR A 61 -7.71 -13.28 3.04
N ASN A 62 -7.06 -12.49 3.90
CA ASN A 62 -5.63 -12.20 3.78
C ASN A 62 -4.78 -13.11 4.68
N VAL A 63 -5.35 -13.58 5.79
CA VAL A 63 -4.63 -14.39 6.78
C VAL A 63 -5.56 -15.48 7.29
N VAL A 64 -5.07 -16.72 7.26
CA VAL A 64 -5.74 -17.90 7.81
C VAL A 64 -4.74 -18.66 8.68
N LEU A 65 -5.20 -19.15 9.83
CA LEU A 65 -4.42 -19.95 10.77
C LEU A 65 -5.11 -21.29 11.00
N GLN A 66 -4.38 -22.40 10.90
CA GLN A 66 -4.88 -23.73 11.24
C GLN A 66 -3.95 -24.35 12.29
N GLU A 67 -4.52 -24.81 13.40
CA GLU A 67 -3.79 -25.52 14.46
C GLU A 67 -4.13 -27.01 14.41
N GLY A 68 -3.16 -27.85 14.03
CA GLY A 68 -3.33 -29.29 13.91
C GLY A 68 -4.38 -29.69 12.88
N GLN A 69 -5.30 -30.56 13.30
CA GLN A 69 -6.43 -31.03 12.48
C GLN A 69 -7.70 -30.18 12.66
N ASN A 70 -7.61 -29.07 13.40
CA ASN A 70 -8.76 -28.20 13.61
C ASN A 70 -9.16 -27.49 12.31
N GLU A 71 -10.39 -26.95 12.31
CA GLU A 71 -10.84 -26.11 11.21
C GLU A 71 -9.98 -24.83 11.11
N PRO A 72 -9.60 -24.41 9.90
CA PRO A 72 -8.85 -23.18 9.68
C PRO A 72 -9.66 -21.95 10.09
N ILE A 73 -9.02 -21.04 10.82
CA ILE A 73 -9.61 -19.83 11.37
C ILE A 73 -9.14 -18.62 10.56
N PRO A 74 -10.04 -17.83 9.95
CA PRO A 74 -9.65 -16.62 9.25
C PRO A 74 -9.40 -15.47 10.23
N TYR A 75 -8.26 -14.80 10.08
CA TYR A 75 -7.80 -13.71 10.93
C TYR A 75 -7.85 -12.33 10.26
N SER A 76 -8.20 -12.23 8.98
CA SER A 76 -8.36 -10.92 8.34
C SER A 76 -9.32 -10.93 7.16
N LEU A 77 -10.08 -9.84 7.03
CA LEU A 77 -10.92 -9.55 5.88
C LEU A 77 -10.23 -8.62 4.88
N VAL A 78 -10.71 -8.69 3.63
CA VAL A 78 -10.24 -7.95 2.43
C VAL A 78 -10.12 -6.43 2.65
N SER A 79 -10.88 -5.86 3.59
CA SER A 79 -10.77 -4.45 3.93
C SER A 79 -9.48 -4.17 4.72
N THR A 80 -8.40 -3.82 4.02
CA THR A 80 -7.19 -3.26 4.64
C THR A 80 -7.55 -2.00 5.45
N GLN A 81 -7.18 -1.97 6.73
CA GLN A 81 -7.18 -0.76 7.54
C GLN A 81 -5.75 -0.30 7.73
N SER A 82 -5.33 0.64 6.88
CA SER A 82 -4.02 1.32 6.85
C SER A 82 -2.80 0.45 6.50
N VAL A 83 -1.99 1.02 5.63
CA VAL A 83 -0.58 0.68 5.43
C VAL A 83 0.21 1.83 6.04
N SER A 84 1.37 1.54 6.63
CA SER A 84 2.27 2.58 7.10
C SER A 84 3.71 2.14 6.92
N THR A 85 4.55 3.07 6.50
CA THR A 85 5.96 2.81 6.22
C THR A 85 6.84 3.58 7.20
N ILE A 86 7.73 2.88 7.90
CA ILE A 86 8.70 3.47 8.81
C ILE A 86 10.09 2.93 8.48
N ARG A 87 10.91 3.77 7.82
CA ARG A 87 12.29 3.45 7.41
C ARG A 87 12.36 2.18 6.56
N ASP A 88 12.82 1.08 7.15
CA ASP A 88 13.10 -0.19 6.49
C ASP A 88 12.05 -1.26 6.90
N GLN A 89 10.85 -0.80 7.27
CA GLN A 89 9.71 -1.61 7.67
C GLN A 89 8.43 -1.04 7.05
N VAL A 90 7.58 -1.92 6.54
CA VAL A 90 6.19 -1.62 6.20
C VAL A 90 5.26 -2.43 7.09
N THR A 91 4.20 -1.80 7.57
CA THR A 91 3.21 -2.40 8.44
C THR A 91 1.85 -2.37 7.76
N PHE A 92 1.26 -3.56 7.55
CA PHE A 92 -0.10 -3.73 7.09
C PHE A 92 -1.00 -4.08 8.26
N LYS A 93 -2.12 -3.39 8.38
CA LYS A 93 -3.09 -3.66 9.43
C LYS A 93 -4.45 -4.04 8.83
N TYR A 94 -5.01 -5.13 9.34
CA TYR A 94 -6.26 -5.72 8.85
C TYR A 94 -7.26 -5.87 9.99
N ASN A 95 -8.54 -5.71 9.68
CA ASN A 95 -9.61 -6.01 10.63
C ASN A 95 -9.87 -7.51 10.72
N GLN A 96 -10.13 -7.99 11.93
CA GLN A 96 -10.57 -9.37 12.14
C GLN A 96 -12.09 -9.51 11.85
N PRO A 97 -12.52 -10.63 11.24
CA PRO A 97 -13.92 -10.83 10.85
C PRO A 97 -14.92 -10.96 12.00
N PHE A 98 -14.49 -11.43 13.18
CA PHE A 98 -15.41 -11.86 14.23
C PHE A 98 -15.30 -11.08 15.55
N LYS A 99 -14.37 -10.13 15.64
CA LYS A 99 -14.09 -9.40 16.88
C LYS A 99 -13.85 -7.92 16.59
N TRP A 100 -14.72 -7.07 17.15
CA TRP A 100 -14.61 -5.62 17.03
C TRP A 100 -13.35 -5.11 17.74
N ASN A 101 -12.64 -4.16 17.15
CA ASN A 101 -11.36 -3.59 17.64
C ASN A 101 -10.18 -4.55 17.72
N GLN A 102 -10.22 -5.70 17.04
CA GLN A 102 -9.09 -6.60 16.93
C GLN A 102 -8.53 -6.59 15.53
N PHE A 103 -7.21 -6.71 15.47
CA PHE A 103 -6.47 -6.52 14.23
C PHE A 103 -5.54 -7.69 13.97
N THR A 104 -5.17 -7.80 12.71
CA THR A 104 -4.02 -8.59 12.28
C THR A 104 -2.99 -7.60 11.75
N VAL A 105 -1.79 -7.65 12.29
CA VAL A 105 -0.69 -6.75 11.97
C VAL A 105 0.40 -7.57 11.29
N ILE A 106 0.76 -7.20 10.07
CA ILE A 106 1.86 -7.80 9.32
C ILE A 106 2.97 -6.76 9.23
N GLU A 107 4.10 -7.05 9.85
CA GLU A 107 5.31 -6.23 9.77
C GLU A 107 6.28 -6.90 8.78
N VAL A 108 6.59 -6.21 7.69
CA VAL A 108 7.55 -6.68 6.70
C VAL A 108 8.81 -5.83 6.81
N HIS A 109 9.91 -6.46 7.22
CA HIS A 109 11.21 -5.82 7.34
C HIS A 109 12.06 -6.03 6.08
N CYS A 110 12.85 -5.02 5.73
CA CYS A 110 13.90 -5.16 4.75
C CYS A 110 14.88 -6.27 5.15
N SER A 111 15.13 -7.19 4.22
CA SER A 111 16.16 -8.23 4.36
C SER A 111 17.00 -8.29 3.09
N LYS A 112 18.28 -8.66 3.24
CA LYS A 112 19.18 -8.92 2.10
C LYS A 112 18.99 -10.31 1.50
N GLU A 113 18.11 -11.11 2.08
CA GLU A 113 17.76 -12.42 1.53
C GLU A 113 17.01 -12.29 0.21
N GLU A 114 17.14 -13.31 -0.65
CA GLU A 114 16.60 -13.27 -2.01
C GLU A 114 15.07 -13.41 -2.06
N GLU A 115 14.45 -13.95 -1.00
CA GLU A 115 13.03 -14.28 -0.99
C GLU A 115 12.27 -13.61 0.17
N THR A 116 11.00 -13.29 -0.10
CA THR A 116 10.06 -12.86 0.93
C THR A 116 9.58 -14.07 1.72
N LYS A 117 9.68 -14.03 3.06
CA LYS A 117 9.23 -15.13 3.92
C LYS A 117 8.62 -14.65 5.23
N VAL A 118 7.85 -15.53 5.85
CA VAL A 118 7.32 -15.34 7.20
C VAL A 118 8.34 -15.87 8.21
N GLU A 119 8.76 -15.03 9.15
CA GLU A 119 9.75 -15.37 10.18
C GLU A 119 9.09 -15.96 11.43
N SER A 120 8.02 -15.31 11.88
CA SER A 120 7.30 -15.69 13.09
C SER A 120 5.92 -15.06 13.13
N PHE A 121 5.08 -15.59 14.01
CA PHE A 121 3.86 -14.94 14.41
C PHE A 121 3.65 -15.11 15.92
N THR A 122 2.91 -14.19 16.51
CA THR A 122 2.49 -14.21 17.91
C THR A 122 1.06 -13.71 18.03
N ILE A 123 0.30 -14.29 18.94
CA ILE A 123 -1.05 -13.81 19.27
C ILE A 123 -0.96 -13.15 20.64
N ASP A 124 -1.20 -11.84 20.69
CA ASP A 124 -1.24 -11.07 21.94
C ASP A 124 -2.58 -10.35 22.05
N ASN A 125 -3.27 -10.56 23.17
CA ASN A 125 -4.60 -10.01 23.44
C ASN A 125 -5.57 -10.17 22.24
N SER A 126 -5.56 -11.35 21.63
CA SER A 126 -6.30 -11.70 20.39
C SER A 126 -5.91 -10.93 19.11
N THR A 127 -4.89 -10.07 19.15
CA THR A 127 -4.28 -9.47 17.96
C THR A 127 -3.21 -10.42 17.41
N LEU A 128 -3.29 -10.73 16.12
CA LEU A 128 -2.29 -11.57 15.45
C LEU A 128 -1.20 -10.66 14.89
N PHE A 129 0.03 -10.85 15.36
CA PHE A 129 1.21 -10.16 14.85
C PHE A 129 2.02 -11.15 14.02
N ILE A 130 2.33 -10.78 12.78
CA ILE A 130 3.10 -11.57 11.83
C ILE A 130 4.33 -10.77 11.45
N LYS A 131 5.50 -11.38 11.60
CA LYS A 131 6.77 -10.81 11.17
C LYS A 131 7.23 -11.49 9.89
N MET A 132 7.53 -10.69 8.89
CA MET A 132 8.00 -11.10 7.59
C MET A 132 9.27 -10.34 7.22
N THR A 133 10.05 -10.92 6.33
CA THR A 133 11.23 -10.30 5.74
C THR A 133 11.07 -10.28 4.22
N SER A 134 11.58 -9.23 3.57
CA SER A 134 11.55 -9.12 2.10
C SER A 134 12.64 -8.19 1.56
N PRO A 135 13.30 -8.53 0.44
CA PRO A 135 14.21 -7.61 -0.25
C PRO A 135 13.49 -6.42 -0.92
N ILE A 136 12.20 -6.56 -1.23
CA ILE A 136 11.39 -5.53 -1.90
C ILE A 136 11.28 -4.27 -1.04
N VAL A 137 11.11 -4.44 0.27
CA VAL A 137 11.00 -3.32 1.21
C VAL A 137 12.28 -2.48 1.20
N CYS A 138 13.44 -3.11 0.98
CA CYS A 138 14.72 -2.42 0.86
C CYS A 138 14.79 -1.50 -0.37
N ILE A 139 14.21 -1.93 -1.50
CA ILE A 139 14.30 -1.25 -2.80
C ILE A 139 13.40 -0.01 -2.84
N SER A 140 12.25 -0.06 -2.17
CA SER A 140 11.26 1.02 -2.12
C SER A 140 11.88 2.39 -1.75
N LYS A 141 12.95 2.38 -0.95
CA LYS A 141 13.75 3.55 -0.52
C LYS A 141 14.36 4.36 -1.65
N ASN A 142 14.74 3.73 -2.77
CA ASN A 142 15.44 4.41 -3.87
C ASN A 142 14.49 4.96 -4.94
N GLU A 143 13.39 4.27 -5.24
CA GLU A 143 12.50 4.67 -6.34
C GLU A 143 11.54 5.80 -5.95
N SER A 144 11.17 5.89 -4.68
CA SER A 144 10.29 6.94 -4.16
C SER A 144 10.89 8.35 -4.28
N HIS A 145 12.21 8.49 -4.19
CA HIS A 145 12.90 9.75 -4.51
C HIS A 145 12.74 10.12 -5.99
N VAL A 146 12.80 9.14 -6.88
CA VAL A 146 12.68 9.37 -8.34
C VAL A 146 11.25 9.79 -8.69
N VAL A 147 10.24 9.10 -8.16
CA VAL A 147 8.83 9.43 -8.42
C VAL A 147 8.47 10.82 -7.88
N ALA A 148 8.91 11.16 -6.66
CA ALA A 148 8.71 12.49 -6.10
C ALA A 148 9.36 13.58 -6.96
N VAL A 149 10.62 13.37 -7.38
CA VAL A 149 11.33 14.33 -8.24
C VAL A 149 10.64 14.49 -9.59
N MET A 150 10.19 13.41 -10.22
CA MET A 150 9.45 13.47 -11.48
C MET A 150 8.13 14.22 -11.30
N PHE A 151 7.38 13.96 -10.23
CA PHE A 151 6.13 14.65 -9.95
C PHE A 151 6.33 16.16 -9.73
N PHE A 152 7.33 16.55 -8.95
CA PHE A 152 7.71 17.96 -8.78
C PHE A 152 8.12 18.61 -10.10
N PHE A 153 8.84 17.89 -10.94
CA PHE A 153 9.25 18.36 -12.26
C PHE A 153 8.04 18.61 -13.19
N PHE A 154 7.09 17.67 -13.24
CA PHE A 154 5.87 17.83 -14.04
C PHE A 154 4.99 18.98 -13.56
N ILE A 155 4.79 19.13 -12.24
CA ILE A 155 4.07 20.28 -11.69
C ILE A 155 4.77 21.58 -12.05
N SER A 156 6.09 21.64 -11.89
CA SER A 156 6.88 22.83 -12.20
C SER A 156 6.77 23.22 -13.67
N LEU A 157 6.90 22.26 -14.60
CA LEU A 157 6.73 22.49 -16.03
C LEU A 157 5.32 23.00 -16.37
N THR A 158 4.30 22.44 -15.74
CA THR A 158 2.91 22.83 -15.97
C THR A 158 2.63 24.25 -15.50
N ILE A 159 3.15 24.62 -14.32
CA ILE A 159 3.01 25.97 -13.75
C ILE A 159 3.77 26.98 -14.62
N ILE A 160 5.04 26.70 -14.96
CA ILE A 160 5.86 27.61 -15.78
C ILE A 160 5.27 27.78 -17.17
N GLY A 161 4.85 26.69 -17.81
CA GLY A 161 4.19 26.73 -19.13
C GLY A 161 2.87 27.50 -19.10
N GLY A 162 2.05 27.27 -18.07
CA GLY A 162 0.79 27.98 -17.87
C GLY A 162 0.98 29.49 -17.67
N ILE A 163 1.92 29.89 -16.81
CA ILE A 163 2.24 31.31 -16.58
C ILE A 163 2.79 31.97 -17.85
N SER A 164 3.67 31.28 -18.58
CA SER A 164 4.26 31.80 -19.82
C SER A 164 3.21 32.02 -20.90
N MET A 165 2.26 31.09 -21.06
CA MET A 165 1.11 31.26 -21.94
C MET A 165 0.25 32.47 -21.55
N ILE A 166 -0.04 32.65 -20.26
CA ILE A 166 -0.84 33.80 -19.80
C ILE A 166 -0.14 35.13 -20.11
N ILE A 167 1.18 35.23 -19.88
CA ILE A 167 1.97 36.43 -20.16
C ILE A 167 1.99 36.73 -21.67
N LEU A 168 2.16 35.72 -22.51
CA LEU A 168 2.23 35.89 -23.97
C LEU A 168 0.88 36.21 -24.62
N TYR A 169 -0.22 35.70 -24.06
CA TYR A 169 -1.57 35.87 -24.62
C TYR A 169 -2.41 36.93 -23.90
N LEU A 170 -1.87 37.64 -22.90
CA LEU A 170 -2.52 38.81 -22.33
C LEU A 170 -2.57 39.90 -23.41
N PRO A 171 -3.77 40.30 -23.87
CA PRO A 171 -3.89 41.36 -24.86
C PRO A 171 -3.22 42.61 -24.30
N ASN A 172 -2.31 43.18 -25.10
CA ASN A 172 -1.49 44.31 -24.73
C ASN A 172 -2.39 45.54 -24.49
N LYS A 173 -2.93 45.67 -23.27
CA LYS A 173 -3.86 46.73 -22.87
C LYS A 173 -3.22 48.10 -22.72
N TYR A 174 -1.94 48.23 -23.07
CA TYR A 174 -1.24 49.51 -23.15
C TYR A 174 -1.42 50.12 -24.55
N GLU A 175 -2.67 50.35 -24.96
CA GLU A 175 -2.93 51.38 -25.97
C GLU A 175 -2.68 52.72 -25.29
N VAL A 176 -1.52 53.29 -25.58
CA VAL A 176 -1.11 54.62 -25.18
C VAL A 176 -2.19 55.59 -25.63
N THR A 177 -2.95 56.11 -24.66
CA THR A 177 -3.86 57.23 -24.85
C THR A 177 -3.00 58.42 -25.26
N LYS A 178 -2.92 58.71 -26.56
CA LYS A 178 -2.39 59.98 -27.05
C LYS A 178 -3.27 61.08 -26.46
N ARG A 179 -2.68 61.87 -25.57
CA ARG A 179 -3.24 63.14 -25.12
C ARG A 179 -3.04 64.14 -26.25
N ASP A 180 -4.16 64.68 -26.75
CA ASP A 180 -4.19 65.90 -27.55
C ASP A 180 -3.69 67.10 -26.75
#